data_AF-I9VAV3-F1
#
_entry.id   AF-I9VAV3-F1
#
_cell.length_a   1.000
_cell.length_b   1.000
_cell.length_c   1.000
_cell.angle_alpha   90.00
_cell.angle_beta   90.00
_cell.angle_gamma   90.00
#
_symmetry.space_group_name_H-M   'P 1'
#
loop_
_entity.id
_entity.type
_entity.pdbx_description
1 polymer ?
#
loop_
_entity_poly.entity_id
_entity_poly.type
_entity_poly.pdbx_seq_one_letter_code
_entity_poly.pdbx_strand_id
1 'polypeptide(L)'
;MKKVSILAAVAMATGLASCTAQAPKATLKTDVDSLSYAIGISQTQGLKDYLSQRMEMDTTYMADFLKGVNDAANKTSKKDQAYLLGLQIGSQMAGPQAIKGMNHQLFADDSTMTVNKGDILAGVFAGVLNKDMKMRPEEAQVLIQKMMESIKGKAAEKKYADNKAAGEKFLAENKTKEGVKTTASGLQYKVITEGKGEIPNDTCKVKVNYRGKLIDGTEFESTYERKEPFVTNVGGVIKGWTEALKMMPVGSKWELYIPQELAYGSRDMGQIKPFSTLIFEIELLDIEK
;
A
#
# COMPACT_ATOMS: atom_id res chain seq x y z
N MET A 1 -19.03 58.77 7.19
CA MET A 1 -19.24 57.36 6.77
C MET A 1 -20.60 56.92 7.26
N LYS A 2 -21.51 56.58 6.33
CA LYS A 2 -22.91 56.26 6.63
C LYS A 2 -22.97 54.92 7.38
N LYS A 3 -23.65 54.89 8.53
CA LYS A 3 -23.94 53.66 9.28
C LYS A 3 -24.83 52.78 8.40
N VAL A 4 -24.27 51.70 7.86
CA VAL A 4 -25.07 50.69 7.15
C VAL A 4 -25.66 49.79 8.23
N SER A 5 -26.81 50.18 8.76
CA SER A 5 -27.60 49.31 9.63
C SER A 5 -28.21 48.19 8.78
N ILE A 6 -27.50 47.07 8.66
CA ILE A 6 -28.08 45.84 8.10
C ILE A 6 -29.01 45.27 9.16
N LEU A 7 -30.31 45.59 9.05
CA LEU A 7 -31.37 44.93 9.80
C LEU A 7 -31.34 43.42 9.48
N ALA A 8 -30.80 42.64 10.41
CA ALA A 8 -30.88 41.19 10.37
C ALA A 8 -32.35 40.76 10.55
N ALA A 9 -33.00 40.34 9.47
CA ALA A 9 -34.28 39.65 9.54
C ALA A 9 -34.02 38.24 10.11
N VAL A 10 -34.19 38.07 11.43
CA VAL A 10 -34.08 36.78 12.10
C VAL A 10 -35.38 36.01 11.87
N ALA A 11 -35.38 35.09 10.91
CA ALA A 11 -36.37 34.03 10.86
C ALA A 11 -36.07 33.06 12.02
N MET A 12 -36.81 33.19 13.13
CA MET A 12 -36.77 32.22 14.22
C MET A 12 -37.44 30.92 13.75
N ALA A 13 -36.63 29.96 13.29
CA ALA A 13 -37.06 28.58 13.17
C ALA A 13 -37.19 27.98 14.58
N THR A 14 -38.39 28.10 15.15
CA THR A 14 -38.78 27.38 16.37
C THR A 14 -38.92 25.90 16.04
N GLY A 15 -37.99 25.07 16.52
CA GLY A 15 -38.10 23.62 16.32
C GLY A 15 -36.87 22.85 16.79
N LEU A 16 -36.85 22.54 18.09
CA LEU A 16 -36.72 21.18 18.65
C LEU A 16 -36.28 21.31 20.12
N ALA A 17 -37.27 21.23 21.00
CA ALA A 17 -37.05 20.98 22.41
C ALA A 17 -36.76 19.49 22.60
N SER A 18 -35.52 19.16 22.94
CA SER A 18 -35.24 18.12 23.93
C SER A 18 -33.91 18.47 24.62
N CYS A 19 -33.93 18.43 25.95
CA CYS A 19 -32.82 18.86 26.78
C CYS A 19 -31.59 17.95 26.59
N THR A 20 -30.45 18.54 26.22
CA THR A 20 -29.12 18.39 26.87
C THR A 20 -27.95 18.98 26.03
N ALA A 21 -28.15 20.11 25.35
CA ALA A 21 -27.11 21.09 25.05
C ALA A 21 -27.80 22.32 24.45
N GLN A 22 -28.05 23.36 25.26
CA GLN A 22 -28.65 24.56 24.70
C GLN A 22 -27.59 25.27 23.85
N ALA A 23 -27.84 25.39 22.55
CA ALA A 23 -26.94 26.10 21.64
C ALA A 23 -26.64 27.51 22.17
N PRO A 24 -25.40 28.03 22.03
CA PRO A 24 -25.08 29.40 22.40
C PRO A 24 -26.04 30.39 21.74
N LYS A 25 -26.55 31.34 22.51
CA LYS A 25 -27.43 32.39 21.97
C LYS A 25 -26.59 33.47 21.28
N ALA A 26 -26.85 33.71 19.99
CA ALA A 26 -26.22 34.81 19.28
C ALA A 26 -26.72 36.16 19.81
N THR A 27 -25.80 37.12 20.02
CA THR A 27 -26.12 38.46 20.53
C THR A 27 -26.52 39.43 19.42
N LEU A 28 -25.77 39.43 18.31
CA LEU A 28 -26.03 40.21 17.08
C LEU A 28 -26.31 41.71 17.31
N LYS A 29 -25.70 42.32 18.34
CA LYS A 29 -25.96 43.72 18.70
C LYS A 29 -25.04 44.70 17.99
N THR A 30 -23.87 44.22 17.55
CA THR A 30 -22.82 45.01 16.90
C THR A 30 -22.41 44.41 15.55
N ASP A 31 -21.72 45.20 14.74
CA ASP A 31 -21.12 44.71 13.48
C ASP A 31 -20.12 43.57 13.76
N VAL A 32 -19.41 43.62 14.89
CA VAL A 32 -18.48 42.55 15.30
C VAL A 32 -19.23 41.28 15.71
N ASP A 33 -20.36 41.39 16.43
CA ASP A 33 -21.20 40.23 16.74
C ASP A 33 -21.74 39.58 15.46
N SER A 34 -22.16 40.41 14.50
CA SER A 34 -22.70 39.97 13.21
C SER A 34 -21.62 39.29 12.36
N LEU A 35 -20.41 39.86 12.31
CA LEU A 35 -19.25 39.24 11.67
C LEU A 35 -18.88 37.91 12.34
N SER A 36 -18.87 37.86 13.68
CA SER A 36 -18.53 36.65 14.44
C SER A 36 -19.52 35.51 14.16
N TYR A 37 -20.82 35.82 14.13
CA TYR A 37 -21.85 34.85 13.75
C TYR A 37 -21.71 34.39 12.29
N ALA A 38 -21.44 35.31 11.37
CA ALA A 38 -21.22 35.00 9.96
C ALA A 38 -20.01 34.09 9.74
N ILE A 39 -18.91 34.31 10.49
CA ILE A 39 -17.74 33.41 10.50
C ILE A 39 -18.17 32.00 10.96
N GLY A 40 -18.98 31.88 12.01
CA GLY A 40 -19.48 30.57 12.46
C GLY A 40 -20.28 29.85 11.37
N ILE A 41 -21.23 30.55 10.73
CA ILE A 41 -22.05 29.99 9.65
C ILE A 41 -21.20 29.61 8.43
N SER A 42 -20.26 30.46 8.00
CA SER A 42 -19.45 30.20 6.80
C SER A 42 -18.59 28.95 6.92
N GLN A 43 -18.16 28.60 8.13
CA GLN A 43 -17.40 27.37 8.41
C GLN A 43 -18.25 26.09 8.36
N THR A 44 -19.59 26.20 8.29
CA THR A 44 -20.49 25.04 8.30
C THR A 44 -20.99 24.61 6.93
N GLN A 45 -20.55 25.28 5.85
CA GLN A 45 -21.01 24.97 4.50
C GLN A 45 -20.69 23.51 4.13
N GLY A 46 -21.72 22.72 3.82
CA GLY A 46 -21.60 21.30 3.47
C GLY A 46 -21.34 20.35 4.66
N LEU A 47 -21.18 20.87 5.89
CA LEU A 47 -20.85 20.04 7.06
C LEU A 47 -21.95 19.03 7.39
N LYS A 48 -23.23 19.43 7.33
CA LYS A 48 -24.35 18.53 7.62
C LYS A 48 -24.40 17.34 6.65
N ASP A 49 -24.17 17.59 5.36
CA ASP A 49 -24.17 16.56 4.34
C ASP A 49 -22.96 15.64 4.50
N TYR A 50 -21.79 16.20 4.82
CA TYR A 50 -20.61 15.41 5.17
C TYR A 50 -20.86 14.49 6.38
N LEU A 51 -21.43 15.02 7.48
CA LEU A 51 -21.73 14.24 8.67
C LEU A 51 -22.71 13.10 8.35
N SER A 52 -23.79 13.39 7.63
CA SER A 52 -24.81 12.40 7.31
C SER A 52 -24.30 11.34 6.32
N GLN A 53 -23.66 11.77 5.23
CA GLN A 53 -23.32 10.89 4.11
C GLN A 53 -21.97 10.18 4.26
N ARG A 54 -20.99 10.82 4.93
CA ARG A 54 -19.61 10.32 5.00
C ARG A 54 -19.25 9.78 6.37
N MET A 55 -19.85 10.32 7.42
CA MET A 55 -19.60 9.90 8.80
C MET A 55 -20.73 9.03 9.37
N GLU A 56 -21.78 8.78 8.59
CA GLU A 56 -22.97 8.01 9.02
C GLU A 56 -23.64 8.61 10.28
N MET A 57 -23.46 9.92 10.49
CA MET A 57 -24.04 10.67 11.61
C MET A 57 -25.32 11.37 11.13
N ASP A 58 -26.42 10.63 11.17
CA ASP A 58 -27.75 11.17 10.85
C ASP A 58 -28.29 12.13 11.93
N THR A 59 -29.53 12.59 11.74
CA THR A 59 -30.17 13.56 12.64
C THR A 59 -30.27 13.09 14.10
N THR A 60 -30.25 11.79 14.35
CA THR A 60 -30.32 11.19 15.69
C THR A 60 -29.10 11.56 16.54
N TYR A 61 -27.94 11.73 15.90
CA TYR A 61 -26.66 11.98 16.60
C TYR A 61 -26.27 13.46 16.63
N MET A 62 -27.08 14.34 16.04
CA MET A 62 -26.69 15.73 15.82
C MET A 62 -26.68 16.55 17.11
N ALA A 63 -27.53 16.20 18.09
CA ALA A 63 -27.48 16.81 19.41
C ALA A 63 -26.15 16.51 20.13
N ASP A 64 -25.69 15.25 20.10
CA ASP A 64 -24.42 14.85 20.69
C ASP A 64 -23.22 15.49 19.96
N PHE A 65 -23.29 15.59 18.63
CA PHE A 65 -22.27 16.29 17.84
C PHE A 65 -22.14 17.76 18.26
N LEU A 66 -23.26 18.50 18.30
CA LEU A 66 -23.26 19.91 18.66
C LEU A 66 -22.81 20.13 20.11
N LYS A 67 -23.18 19.22 21.02
CA LYS A 67 -22.66 19.20 22.38
C LYS A 67 -21.14 19.02 22.39
N GLY A 68 -20.60 18.09 21.60
CA GLY A 68 -19.17 17.86 21.46
C GLY A 68 -18.42 19.09 20.93
N VAL A 69 -18.96 19.76 19.91
CA VAL A 69 -18.39 21.02 19.38
C VAL A 69 -18.35 22.10 20.45
N ASN A 70 -19.46 22.29 21.18
CA ASN A 70 -19.52 23.27 22.26
C ASN A 70 -18.56 22.94 23.40
N ASP A 71 -18.49 21.69 23.82
CA ASP A 71 -17.56 21.24 24.86
C ASP A 71 -16.11 21.45 24.45
N ALA A 72 -15.74 21.06 23.23
CA ALA A 72 -14.37 21.21 22.71
C ALA A 72 -13.94 22.69 22.62
N ALA A 73 -14.85 23.59 22.25
CA ALA A 73 -14.57 25.02 22.18
C ALA A 73 -14.36 25.67 23.55
N ASN A 74 -15.06 25.19 24.59
CA ASN A 74 -15.08 25.83 25.91
C ASN A 74 -14.15 25.18 26.93
N LYS A 75 -13.73 23.93 26.72
CA LYS A 75 -12.80 23.21 27.60
C LYS A 75 -11.35 23.53 27.24
N THR A 76 -10.84 24.63 27.80
CA THR A 76 -9.56 25.24 27.40
C THR A 76 -8.39 24.97 28.36
N SER A 77 -8.60 24.25 29.47
CA SER A 77 -7.52 23.95 30.39
C SER A 77 -6.50 22.98 29.76
N LYS A 78 -5.26 22.95 30.25
CA LYS A 78 -4.25 21.98 29.78
C LYS A 78 -4.70 20.52 29.94
N LYS A 79 -5.47 20.23 31.00
CA LYS A 79 -6.04 18.90 31.23
C LYS A 79 -7.06 18.54 30.15
N ASP A 80 -7.91 19.49 29.78
CA ASP A 80 -8.89 19.31 28.72
C ASP A 80 -8.22 19.14 27.36
N GLN A 81 -7.22 19.97 27.06
CA GLN A 81 -6.43 19.86 25.83
C GLN A 81 -5.77 18.49 25.72
N ALA A 82 -5.14 18.00 26.79
CA ALA A 82 -4.52 16.68 26.80
C ALA A 82 -5.56 15.56 26.56
N TYR A 83 -6.74 15.66 27.19
CA TYR A 83 -7.81 14.69 27.02
C TYR A 83 -8.37 14.69 25.59
N LEU A 84 -8.66 15.86 25.03
CA LEU A 84 -9.16 16.01 23.65
C LEU A 84 -8.14 15.51 22.63
N LEU A 85 -6.85 15.81 22.83
CA LEU A 85 -5.77 15.30 21.98
C LEU A 85 -5.67 13.77 22.06
N GLY A 86 -5.83 13.20 23.26
CA GLY A 86 -5.89 11.76 23.47
C GLY A 86 -7.06 11.10 22.75
N LEU A 87 -8.26 11.69 22.78
CA LEU A 87 -9.41 11.21 22.01
C LEU A 87 -9.15 11.24 20.49
N GLN A 88 -8.55 12.32 20.00
CA GLN A 88 -8.22 12.47 18.58
C GLN A 88 -7.21 11.40 18.13
N ILE A 89 -6.09 11.27 18.85
CA ILE A 89 -5.04 10.29 18.52
C ILE A 89 -5.59 8.87 18.67
N GLY A 90 -6.30 8.57 19.76
CA GLY A 90 -6.91 7.26 19.99
C GLY A 90 -7.88 6.85 18.89
N SER A 91 -8.71 7.79 18.41
CA SER A 91 -9.61 7.57 17.27
C SER A 91 -8.84 7.33 15.97
N GLN A 92 -7.76 8.08 15.72
CA GLN A 92 -6.94 7.92 14.52
C GLN A 92 -6.18 6.57 14.49
N MET A 93 -5.73 6.06 15.65
CA MET A 93 -4.93 4.84 15.72
C MET A 93 -5.78 3.58 15.85
N ALA A 94 -6.81 3.62 16.68
CA ALA A 94 -7.57 2.44 17.11
C ALA A 94 -9.10 2.62 17.01
N GLY A 95 -9.55 3.71 16.39
CA GLY A 95 -10.95 3.92 16.07
C GLY A 95 -11.46 2.94 15.00
N PRO A 96 -12.78 2.81 14.83
CA PRO A 96 -13.38 1.84 13.90
C PRO A 96 -12.85 1.95 12.46
N GLN A 97 -12.71 3.18 11.94
CA GLN A 97 -12.20 3.39 10.57
C GLN A 97 -10.71 3.07 10.45
N ALA A 98 -9.91 3.34 11.48
CA ALA A 98 -8.50 2.98 11.51
C ALA A 98 -8.30 1.45 11.50
N ILE A 99 -9.07 0.74 12.35
CA ILE A 99 -9.07 -0.73 12.41
C ILE A 99 -9.55 -1.32 11.07
N LYS A 100 -10.63 -0.78 10.50
CA LYS A 100 -11.14 -1.20 9.19
C LYS A 100 -10.07 -1.01 8.09
N GLY A 101 -9.40 0.14 8.08
CA GLY A 101 -8.32 0.43 7.13
C GLY A 101 -7.12 -0.51 7.30
N MET A 102 -6.68 -0.76 8.53
CA MET A 102 -5.60 -1.72 8.82
C MET A 102 -5.96 -3.14 8.40
N ASN A 103 -7.17 -3.61 8.71
CA ASN A 103 -7.63 -4.93 8.32
C ASN A 103 -7.64 -5.07 6.79
N HIS A 104 -8.16 -4.07 6.08
CA HIS A 104 -8.15 -4.08 4.62
C HIS A 104 -6.72 -4.08 4.05
N GLN A 105 -5.81 -3.29 4.61
CA GLN A 105 -4.42 -3.23 4.15
C GLN A 105 -3.64 -4.53 4.41
N LEU A 106 -3.90 -5.18 5.56
CA LEU A 106 -3.17 -6.38 5.99
C LEU A 106 -3.77 -7.64 5.39
N PHE A 107 -5.09 -7.77 5.44
CA PHE A 107 -5.81 -9.01 5.15
C PHE A 107 -6.67 -8.93 3.88
N ALA A 108 -6.65 -7.79 3.17
CA ALA A 108 -7.49 -7.54 1.99
C ALA A 108 -8.97 -7.80 2.29
N ASP A 109 -9.56 -8.81 1.67
CA ASP A 109 -10.97 -9.20 1.83
C ASP A 109 -11.15 -10.41 2.77
N ASP A 110 -10.09 -10.85 3.46
CA ASP A 110 -10.17 -11.94 4.43
C ASP A 110 -10.81 -11.47 5.74
N SER A 111 -12.14 -11.62 5.82
CA SER A 111 -12.94 -11.26 6.98
C SER A 111 -12.71 -12.12 8.22
N THR A 112 -11.94 -13.21 8.13
CA THR A 112 -11.63 -14.07 9.26
C THR A 112 -10.46 -13.54 10.10
N MET A 113 -9.72 -12.57 9.57
CA MET A 113 -8.57 -11.97 10.22
C MET A 113 -8.87 -10.52 10.63
N THR A 114 -8.56 -10.18 11.88
CA THR A 114 -8.62 -8.80 12.36
C THR A 114 -7.47 -8.51 13.29
N VAL A 115 -6.93 -7.29 13.23
CA VAL A 115 -6.05 -6.78 14.27
C VAL A 115 -6.80 -6.68 15.60
N ASN A 116 -6.07 -6.84 16.70
CA ASN A 116 -6.63 -6.71 18.04
C ASN A 116 -6.53 -5.25 18.51
N LYS A 117 -7.69 -4.60 18.69
CA LYS A 117 -7.77 -3.22 19.17
C LYS A 117 -7.15 -3.03 20.56
N GLY A 118 -7.33 -4.00 21.46
CA GLY A 118 -6.79 -3.95 22.81
C GLY A 118 -5.26 -3.96 22.82
N ASP A 119 -4.64 -4.81 22.00
CA ASP A 119 -3.19 -4.89 21.90
C ASP A 119 -2.57 -3.63 21.26
N ILE A 120 -3.24 -3.04 20.27
CA ILE A 120 -2.84 -1.76 19.70
C ILE A 120 -2.83 -0.68 20.78
N LEU A 121 -3.90 -0.59 21.57
CA LEU A 121 -3.98 0.37 22.67
C LEU A 121 -2.89 0.09 23.71
N ALA A 122 -2.69 -1.17 24.11
CA ALA A 122 -1.64 -1.54 25.04
C ALA A 122 -0.25 -1.09 24.55
N GLY A 123 0.04 -1.25 23.26
CA GLY A 123 1.26 -0.76 22.63
C GLY A 123 1.40 0.75 22.67
N VAL A 124 0.31 1.49 22.38
CA VAL A 124 0.29 2.97 22.47
C VAL A 124 0.59 3.44 23.90
N PHE A 125 -0.09 2.89 24.90
CA PHE A 125 0.13 3.25 26.29
C PHE A 125 1.57 2.92 26.74
N ALA A 126 2.06 1.73 26.39
CA ALA A 126 3.41 1.32 26.74
C ALA A 126 4.48 2.23 26.13
N GLY A 127 4.31 2.61 24.85
CA GLY A 127 5.23 3.50 24.14
C GLY A 127 5.21 4.93 24.69
N VAL A 128 4.02 5.51 24.91
CA VAL A 128 3.89 6.89 25.43
C VAL A 128 4.41 7.01 26.86
N LEU A 129 4.13 6.01 27.71
CA LEU A 129 4.59 5.99 29.09
C LEU A 129 6.04 5.52 29.23
N ASN A 130 6.65 5.02 28.16
CA ASN A 130 7.94 4.34 28.16
C ASN A 130 8.03 3.27 29.28
N LYS A 131 6.94 2.51 29.45
CA LYS A 131 6.75 1.56 30.54
C LYS A 131 6.09 0.30 30.01
N ASP A 132 6.48 -0.86 30.53
CA ASP A 132 5.88 -2.17 30.19
C ASP A 132 5.96 -2.53 28.68
N MET A 133 6.83 -1.85 27.92
CA MET A 133 7.08 -2.15 26.51
C MET A 133 7.61 -3.58 26.36
N LYS A 134 6.97 -4.36 25.50
CA LYS A 134 7.37 -5.75 25.21
C LYS A 134 8.44 -5.87 24.12
N MET A 135 8.74 -4.76 23.45
CA MET A 135 9.78 -4.63 22.42
C MET A 135 10.11 -3.15 22.23
N ARG A 136 11.28 -2.86 21.65
CA ARG A 136 11.65 -1.48 21.29
C ARG A 136 10.91 -1.02 20.03
N PRO A 137 10.74 0.31 19.82
CA PRO A 137 10.08 0.82 18.62
C PRO A 137 10.71 0.34 17.30
N GLU A 138 12.03 0.23 17.25
CA GLU A 138 12.75 -0.25 16.06
C GLU A 138 12.46 -1.71 15.77
N GLU A 139 12.36 -2.54 16.82
CA GLU A 139 12.00 -3.96 16.71
C GLU A 139 10.55 -4.13 16.26
N ALA A 140 9.63 -3.29 16.75
CA ALA A 140 8.24 -3.28 16.32
C ALA A 140 8.12 -2.97 14.82
N GLN A 141 8.88 -2.00 14.31
CA GLN A 141 8.86 -1.64 12.89
C GLN A 141 9.35 -2.80 12.00
N VAL A 142 10.43 -3.46 12.39
CA VAL A 142 10.96 -4.64 11.67
C VAL A 142 9.96 -5.80 11.72
N LEU A 143 9.34 -6.05 12.88
CA LEU A 143 8.33 -7.09 13.04
C LEU A 143 7.12 -6.82 12.14
N ILE A 144 6.61 -5.59 12.12
CA ILE A 144 5.48 -5.18 11.27
C ILE A 144 5.81 -5.43 9.80
N GLN A 145 6.98 -5.01 9.33
CA GLN A 145 7.41 -5.24 7.94
C GLN A 145 7.46 -6.73 7.60
N LYS A 146 8.10 -7.54 8.44
CA LYS A 146 8.21 -9.00 8.25
C LYS A 146 6.86 -9.69 8.26
N MET A 147 5.97 -9.32 9.19
CA MET A 147 4.64 -9.91 9.29
C MET A 147 3.76 -9.50 8.11
N MET A 148 3.82 -8.24 7.66
CA MET A 148 3.12 -7.78 6.46
C MET A 148 3.57 -8.54 5.21
N GLU A 149 4.88 -8.73 5.03
CA GLU A 149 5.42 -9.52 3.92
C GLU A 149 4.91 -10.96 3.97
N SER A 150 4.94 -11.59 5.15
CA SER A 150 4.44 -12.95 5.34
C SER A 150 2.93 -13.08 5.07
N ILE A 151 2.11 -12.16 5.59
CA ILE A 151 0.66 -12.17 5.39
C ILE A 151 0.33 -11.99 3.91
N LYS A 152 0.94 -10.99 3.25
CA LYS A 152 0.75 -10.76 1.81
C LYS A 152 1.22 -11.95 0.98
N GLY A 153 2.34 -12.57 1.33
CA GLY A 153 2.84 -13.77 0.66
C GLY A 153 1.86 -14.94 0.74
N LYS A 154 1.32 -15.22 1.93
CA LYS A 154 0.32 -16.29 2.12
C LYS A 154 -1.00 -15.99 1.40
N ALA A 155 -1.47 -14.76 1.47
CA ALA A 155 -2.68 -14.33 0.77
C ALA A 155 -2.51 -14.45 -0.76
N ALA A 156 -1.34 -14.04 -1.28
CA ALA A 156 -1.00 -14.22 -2.68
C ALA A 156 -0.94 -15.70 -3.04
N GLU A 157 -0.32 -16.55 -2.23
CA GLU A 157 -0.21 -17.99 -2.51
C GLU A 157 -1.58 -18.65 -2.64
N LYS A 158 -2.53 -18.30 -1.77
CA LYS A 158 -3.91 -18.77 -1.88
C LYS A 158 -4.61 -18.22 -3.13
N LYS A 159 -4.46 -16.92 -3.42
CA LYS A 159 -5.14 -16.25 -4.53
C LYS A 159 -4.61 -16.67 -5.91
N TYR A 160 -3.31 -16.94 -6.00
CA TYR A 160 -2.60 -17.24 -7.25
C TYR A 160 -2.09 -18.69 -7.28
N ALA A 161 -2.71 -19.59 -6.49
CA ALA A 161 -2.37 -21.01 -6.42
C ALA A 161 -2.39 -21.66 -7.82
N ASP A 162 -3.39 -21.33 -8.63
CA ASP A 162 -3.53 -21.85 -10.00
C ASP A 162 -2.38 -21.38 -10.92
N ASN A 163 -1.95 -20.12 -10.78
CA ASN A 163 -0.81 -19.59 -11.55
C ASN A 163 0.51 -20.26 -11.15
N LYS A 164 0.71 -20.47 -9.84
CA LYS A 164 1.86 -21.23 -9.31
C LYS A 164 1.87 -22.66 -9.87
N ALA A 165 0.74 -23.37 -9.76
CA ALA A 165 0.60 -24.75 -10.24
C ALA A 165 0.78 -24.85 -11.77
N ALA A 166 0.27 -23.88 -12.55
CA ALA A 166 0.46 -23.83 -13.99
C ALA A 166 1.94 -23.66 -14.37
N GLY A 167 2.66 -22.79 -13.66
CA GLY A 167 4.11 -22.60 -13.85
C GLY A 167 4.92 -23.86 -13.50
N GLU A 168 4.65 -24.47 -12.35
CA GLU A 168 5.31 -25.71 -11.92
C GLU A 168 5.06 -26.85 -12.92
N LYS A 169 3.81 -27.00 -13.40
CA LYS A 169 3.45 -27.97 -14.44
C LYS A 169 4.19 -27.69 -15.74
N PHE A 170 4.20 -26.44 -16.20
CA PHE A 170 4.93 -26.03 -17.40
C PHE A 170 6.40 -26.42 -17.32
N LEU A 171 7.08 -26.12 -16.20
CA LEU A 171 8.48 -26.46 -16.00
C LEU A 171 8.72 -27.97 -15.92
N ALA A 172 7.81 -28.73 -15.30
CA ALA A 172 7.90 -30.18 -15.22
C ALA A 172 7.82 -30.86 -16.60
N GLU A 173 7.00 -30.32 -17.51
CA GLU A 173 6.90 -30.76 -18.90
C GLU A 173 8.07 -30.23 -19.76
N ASN A 174 8.51 -29.00 -19.51
CA ASN A 174 9.52 -28.35 -20.33
C ASN A 174 10.92 -28.97 -20.15
N LYS A 175 11.28 -29.43 -18.95
CA LYS A 175 12.56 -30.10 -18.70
C LYS A 175 12.77 -31.40 -19.48
N THR A 176 11.71 -32.01 -20.02
CA THR A 176 11.82 -33.24 -20.81
C THR A 176 11.97 -32.97 -22.31
N LYS A 177 11.87 -31.71 -22.74
CA LYS A 177 12.03 -31.32 -24.14
C LYS A 177 13.49 -31.38 -24.55
N GLU A 178 13.72 -31.72 -25.82
CA GLU A 178 15.05 -31.79 -26.40
C GLU A 178 15.80 -30.45 -26.32
N GLY A 179 17.04 -30.52 -25.86
CA GLY A 179 17.93 -29.37 -25.71
C GLY A 179 17.72 -28.53 -24.46
N VAL A 180 16.68 -28.82 -23.65
CA VAL A 180 16.47 -28.15 -22.37
C VAL A 180 17.37 -28.77 -21.29
N LYS A 181 18.11 -27.94 -20.59
CA LYS A 181 18.95 -28.29 -19.44
C LYS A 181 18.37 -27.65 -18.18
N THR A 182 18.53 -28.29 -17.03
CA THR A 182 18.09 -27.76 -15.73
C THR A 182 19.28 -27.66 -14.78
N THR A 183 19.44 -26.52 -14.11
CA THR A 183 20.49 -26.32 -13.09
C THR A 183 20.02 -26.78 -11.72
N ALA A 184 20.93 -26.81 -10.75
CA ALA A 184 20.61 -27.18 -9.37
C ALA A 184 19.61 -26.22 -8.68
N SER A 185 19.52 -24.96 -9.13
CA SER A 185 18.55 -23.99 -8.61
C SER A 185 17.15 -24.16 -9.21
N GLY A 186 17.01 -25.00 -10.23
CA GLY A 186 15.77 -25.21 -10.98
C GLY A 186 15.62 -24.32 -12.21
N LEU A 187 16.57 -23.42 -12.49
CA LEU A 187 16.61 -22.69 -13.76
C LEU A 187 16.66 -23.69 -14.92
N GLN A 188 15.76 -23.54 -15.90
CA GLN A 188 15.85 -24.28 -17.14
C GLN A 188 16.30 -23.37 -18.26
N TYR A 189 17.09 -23.91 -19.19
CA TYR A 189 17.54 -23.16 -20.35
C TYR A 189 17.74 -24.05 -21.57
N LYS A 190 17.65 -23.44 -22.75
CA LYS A 190 17.99 -24.04 -24.03
C LYS A 190 18.94 -23.11 -24.77
N VAL A 191 20.08 -23.63 -25.20
CA VAL A 191 21.01 -22.89 -26.06
C VAL A 191 20.45 -22.85 -27.47
N ILE A 192 20.23 -21.64 -28.00
CA ILE A 192 19.81 -21.42 -29.39
C ILE A 192 21.04 -21.18 -30.27
N THR A 193 21.94 -20.30 -29.79
CA THR A 193 23.24 -20.03 -30.40
C THR A 193 24.30 -20.04 -29.31
N GLU A 194 25.36 -20.81 -29.52
CA GLU A 194 26.52 -20.84 -28.63
C GLU A 194 27.49 -19.72 -29.03
N GLY A 195 27.74 -18.78 -28.11
CA GLY A 195 28.73 -17.73 -28.26
C GLY A 195 30.17 -18.25 -28.09
N LYS A 196 31.14 -17.38 -28.33
CA LYS A 196 32.57 -17.72 -28.21
C LYS A 196 33.38 -16.69 -27.42
N GLY A 197 32.72 -15.66 -26.88
CA GLY A 197 33.38 -14.64 -26.09
C GLY A 197 33.53 -15.02 -24.62
N GLU A 198 33.96 -14.04 -23.82
CA GLU A 198 34.13 -14.20 -22.38
C GLU A 198 32.79 -14.46 -21.67
N ILE A 199 32.85 -15.10 -20.51
CA ILE A 199 31.68 -15.31 -19.64
C ILE A 199 31.73 -14.25 -18.53
N PRO A 200 30.67 -13.45 -18.34
CA PRO A 200 30.67 -12.38 -17.34
C PRO A 200 30.64 -12.93 -15.90
N ASN A 201 31.19 -12.16 -14.96
CA ASN A 201 31.02 -12.40 -13.53
C ASN A 201 29.94 -11.48 -12.92
N ASP A 202 29.63 -11.62 -11.62
CA ASP A 202 28.55 -10.89 -10.95
C ASP A 202 28.70 -9.35 -10.97
N THR A 203 29.94 -8.85 -11.13
CA THR A 203 30.25 -7.41 -11.14
C THR A 203 30.29 -6.81 -12.54
N CYS A 204 30.26 -7.64 -13.59
CA CYS A 204 30.28 -7.18 -14.96
C CYS A 204 29.02 -6.40 -15.32
N LYS A 205 29.20 -5.39 -16.16
CA LYS A 205 28.13 -4.70 -16.87
C LYS A 205 27.98 -5.35 -18.24
N VAL A 206 26.78 -5.76 -18.59
CA VAL A 206 26.50 -6.51 -19.83
C VAL A 206 25.50 -5.76 -20.69
N LYS A 207 25.63 -5.95 -22.00
CA LYS A 207 24.69 -5.46 -23.00
C LYS A 207 23.94 -6.64 -23.59
N VAL A 208 22.62 -6.60 -23.54
CA VAL A 208 21.77 -7.71 -23.97
C VAL A 208 20.62 -7.23 -24.84
N ASN A 209 20.19 -8.09 -25.77
CA ASN A 209 18.82 -8.05 -26.26
C ASN A 209 18.01 -9.12 -25.55
N TYR A 210 16.72 -8.86 -25.33
CA TYR A 210 15.83 -9.88 -24.79
C TYR A 210 14.38 -9.67 -25.16
N ARG A 211 13.61 -10.74 -24.94
CA ARG A 211 12.15 -10.76 -24.99
C ARG A 211 11.62 -11.61 -23.84
N GLY A 212 10.80 -11.01 -22.98
CA GLY A 212 10.18 -11.65 -21.82
C GLY A 212 8.71 -11.95 -22.05
N LYS A 213 8.30 -13.19 -21.78
CA LYS A 213 6.92 -13.68 -21.93
C LYS A 213 6.46 -14.49 -20.74
N LEU A 214 5.15 -14.46 -20.51
CA LEU A 214 4.47 -15.40 -19.61
C LEU A 214 4.28 -16.75 -20.32
N ILE A 215 3.94 -17.79 -19.56
CA ILE A 215 3.72 -19.15 -20.09
C ILE A 215 2.52 -19.25 -21.05
N ASP A 216 1.61 -18.27 -21.02
CA ASP A 216 0.49 -18.14 -21.96
C ASP A 216 0.87 -17.43 -23.27
N GLY A 217 2.13 -17.00 -23.41
CA GLY A 217 2.66 -16.31 -24.58
C GLY A 217 2.56 -14.78 -24.52
N THR A 218 1.93 -14.20 -23.49
CA THR A 218 1.82 -12.75 -23.30
C THR A 218 3.21 -12.15 -23.14
N GLU A 219 3.59 -11.26 -24.06
CA GLU A 219 4.83 -10.48 -23.97
C GLU A 219 4.63 -9.31 -23.00
N PHE A 220 5.53 -9.20 -22.02
CA PHE A 220 5.51 -8.12 -21.03
C PHE A 220 6.67 -7.14 -21.18
N GLU A 221 7.77 -7.55 -21.83
CA GLU A 221 8.93 -6.68 -22.06
C GLU A 221 9.80 -7.18 -23.21
N SER A 222 10.37 -6.25 -24.01
CA SER A 222 11.11 -6.58 -25.22
C SER A 222 12.04 -5.43 -25.65
N THR A 223 13.34 -5.69 -25.77
CA THR A 223 14.29 -4.69 -26.31
C THR A 223 14.13 -4.54 -27.83
N TYR A 224 13.68 -5.60 -28.51
CA TYR A 224 13.45 -5.59 -29.95
C TYR A 224 12.34 -4.61 -30.35
N GLU A 225 11.30 -4.48 -29.54
CA GLU A 225 10.23 -3.50 -29.75
C GLU A 225 10.75 -2.07 -29.60
N ARG A 226 11.60 -1.83 -28.59
CA ARG A 226 12.20 -0.52 -28.30
C ARG A 226 13.40 -0.17 -29.19
N LYS A 227 13.91 -1.14 -29.96
CA LYS A 227 15.09 -1.02 -30.85
C LYS A 227 16.36 -0.56 -30.14
N GLU A 228 16.46 -0.81 -28.84
CA GLU A 228 17.60 -0.41 -28.02
C GLU A 228 17.98 -1.56 -27.07
N PRO A 229 19.24 -2.04 -27.10
CA PRO A 229 19.72 -3.06 -26.17
C PRO A 229 19.67 -2.58 -24.73
N PHE A 230 19.41 -3.51 -23.81
CA PHE A 230 19.41 -3.24 -22.39
C PHE A 230 20.82 -3.40 -21.81
N VAL A 231 21.26 -2.40 -21.05
CA VAL A 231 22.55 -2.43 -20.35
C VAL A 231 22.29 -2.53 -18.85
N THR A 232 22.88 -3.54 -18.21
CA THR A 232 22.66 -3.79 -16.77
C THR A 232 23.87 -4.47 -16.13
N ASN A 233 23.93 -4.44 -14.80
CA ASN A 233 24.89 -5.23 -14.03
C ASN A 233 24.35 -6.64 -13.82
N VAL A 234 25.21 -7.67 -13.92
CA VAL A 234 24.80 -9.07 -13.77
C VAL A 234 24.14 -9.36 -12.41
N GLY A 235 24.62 -8.75 -11.32
CA GLY A 235 23.99 -8.87 -10.00
C GLY A 235 22.75 -8.00 -9.77
N GLY A 236 22.38 -7.14 -10.72
CA GLY A 236 21.27 -6.18 -10.59
C GLY A 236 19.92 -6.66 -11.14
N VAL A 237 19.86 -7.88 -11.64
CA VAL A 237 18.67 -8.48 -12.28
C VAL A 237 18.11 -9.63 -11.43
N ILE A 238 16.99 -10.21 -11.87
CA ILE A 238 16.40 -11.38 -11.18
C ILE A 238 17.40 -12.55 -11.13
N LYS A 239 17.31 -13.37 -10.09
CA LYS A 239 18.30 -14.43 -9.80
C LYS A 239 18.51 -15.38 -10.99
N GLY A 240 17.44 -15.71 -11.72
CA GLY A 240 17.53 -16.58 -12.91
C GLY A 240 18.37 -15.98 -14.04
N TRP A 241 18.29 -14.66 -14.23
CA TRP A 241 19.15 -13.96 -15.18
C TRP A 241 20.60 -13.91 -14.70
N THR A 242 20.83 -13.54 -13.44
CA THR A 242 22.18 -13.51 -12.85
C THR A 242 22.89 -14.86 -13.00
N GLU A 243 22.17 -15.95 -12.74
CA GLU A 243 22.68 -17.30 -12.92
C GLU A 243 22.97 -17.62 -14.39
N ALA A 244 22.01 -17.36 -15.30
CA ALA A 244 22.17 -17.64 -16.73
C ALA A 244 23.33 -16.86 -17.36
N LEU A 245 23.42 -15.55 -17.10
CA LEU A 245 24.45 -14.69 -17.69
C LEU A 245 25.86 -15.17 -17.33
N LYS A 246 26.07 -15.68 -16.12
CA LYS A 246 27.35 -16.28 -15.67
C LYS A 246 27.68 -17.64 -16.29
N MET A 247 26.80 -18.18 -17.13
CA MET A 247 27.02 -19.40 -17.89
C MET A 247 27.03 -19.15 -19.40
N MET A 248 26.63 -17.95 -19.85
CA MET A 248 26.51 -17.58 -21.25
C MET A 248 27.82 -16.95 -21.75
N PRO A 249 28.54 -17.57 -22.70
CA PRO A 249 29.59 -16.87 -23.43
C PRO A 249 29.01 -15.68 -24.20
N VAL A 250 29.74 -14.56 -24.29
CA VAL A 250 29.35 -13.45 -25.16
C VAL A 250 29.14 -13.92 -26.61
N GLY A 251 28.08 -13.41 -27.24
CA GLY A 251 27.56 -13.85 -28.54
C GLY A 251 26.52 -14.98 -28.45
N SER A 252 26.22 -15.47 -27.25
CA SER A 252 25.21 -16.53 -27.07
C SER A 252 23.79 -15.99 -27.16
N LYS A 253 22.90 -16.83 -27.67
CA LYS A 253 21.46 -16.65 -27.59
C LYS A 253 20.81 -17.84 -26.91
N TRP A 254 20.17 -17.63 -25.76
CA TRP A 254 19.56 -18.68 -24.96
C TRP A 254 18.06 -18.39 -24.75
N GLU A 255 17.26 -19.44 -24.65
CA GLU A 255 15.92 -19.37 -24.10
C GLU A 255 15.94 -19.87 -22.65
N LEU A 256 15.49 -19.05 -21.71
CA LEU A 256 15.43 -19.34 -20.29
C LEU A 256 13.99 -19.57 -19.87
N TYR A 257 13.77 -20.53 -18.98
CA TYR A 257 12.50 -20.75 -18.30
C TYR A 257 12.77 -20.68 -16.79
N ILE A 258 12.32 -19.58 -16.20
CA ILE A 258 12.73 -19.12 -14.88
C ILE A 258 11.60 -19.43 -13.90
N PRO A 259 11.81 -20.35 -12.93
CA PRO A 259 10.84 -20.60 -11.87
C PRO A 259 10.63 -19.36 -11.00
N GLN A 260 9.46 -19.29 -10.35
CA GLN A 260 9.05 -18.11 -9.59
C GLN A 260 10.04 -17.70 -8.49
N GLU A 261 10.73 -18.66 -7.87
CA GLU A 261 11.74 -18.47 -6.84
C GLU A 261 12.99 -17.73 -7.34
N LEU A 262 13.27 -17.85 -8.65
CA LEU A 262 14.37 -17.18 -9.34
C LEU A 262 13.92 -15.91 -10.09
N ALA A 263 12.62 -15.59 -10.02
CA ALA A 263 11.99 -14.42 -10.60
C ALA A 263 11.43 -13.48 -9.51
N TYR A 264 10.14 -13.15 -9.55
CA TYR A 264 9.50 -12.17 -8.66
C TYR A 264 8.76 -12.77 -7.46
N GLY A 265 8.71 -14.09 -7.34
CA GLY A 265 8.07 -14.76 -6.20
C GLY A 265 6.60 -14.36 -6.01
N SER A 266 6.21 -14.06 -4.77
CA SER A 266 4.85 -13.63 -4.43
C SER A 266 4.52 -12.17 -4.76
N ARG A 267 5.45 -11.43 -5.39
CA ARG A 267 5.27 -9.99 -5.67
C ARG A 267 4.44 -9.81 -6.95
N ASP A 268 3.48 -8.88 -6.92
CA ASP A 268 2.73 -8.46 -8.12
C ASP A 268 3.51 -7.33 -8.80
N MET A 269 3.86 -7.53 -10.07
CA MET A 269 4.61 -6.56 -10.90
C MET A 269 3.74 -6.05 -12.07
N GLY A 270 2.41 -6.01 -11.90
CA GLY A 270 1.48 -5.53 -12.91
C GLY A 270 1.08 -6.64 -13.87
N GLN A 271 1.72 -6.72 -15.04
CA GLN A 271 1.44 -7.78 -16.01
C GLN A 271 1.95 -9.14 -15.51
N ILE A 272 3.04 -9.15 -14.75
CA ILE A 272 3.58 -10.36 -14.12
C ILE A 272 2.90 -10.56 -12.78
N LYS A 273 2.05 -11.59 -12.70
CA LYS A 273 1.32 -11.93 -11.47
C LYS A 273 2.19 -12.73 -10.50
N PRO A 274 1.85 -12.72 -9.20
CA PRO A 274 2.55 -13.52 -8.21
C PRO A 274 2.68 -15.00 -8.63
N PHE A 275 3.86 -15.57 -8.39
CA PHE A 275 4.26 -16.94 -8.71
C PHE A 275 4.34 -17.29 -10.19
N SER A 276 4.36 -16.28 -11.08
CA SER A 276 4.56 -16.54 -12.51
C SER A 276 5.94 -17.11 -12.81
N THR A 277 5.95 -18.19 -13.58
CA THR A 277 7.14 -18.65 -14.33
C THR A 277 7.35 -17.72 -15.52
N LEU A 278 8.59 -17.32 -15.78
CA LEU A 278 8.93 -16.41 -16.87
C LEU A 278 9.72 -17.12 -17.95
N ILE A 279 9.44 -16.77 -19.21
CA ILE A 279 10.20 -17.23 -20.36
C ILE A 279 10.97 -16.04 -20.92
N PHE A 280 12.28 -16.18 -21.09
CA PHE A 280 13.11 -15.15 -21.70
C PHE A 280 13.91 -15.70 -22.86
N GLU A 281 13.82 -15.06 -24.01
CA GLU A 281 14.87 -15.16 -25.02
C GLU A 281 15.91 -14.08 -24.72
N ILE A 282 17.17 -14.45 -24.49
CA ILE A 282 18.26 -13.51 -24.19
C ILE A 282 19.40 -13.71 -25.17
N GLU A 283 19.89 -12.62 -25.72
CA GLU A 283 21.07 -12.52 -26.54
C GLU A 283 22.11 -11.67 -25.80
N LEU A 284 23.23 -12.28 -25.39
CA LEU A 284 24.32 -11.58 -24.73
C LEU A 284 25.26 -10.98 -25.78
N LEU A 285 25.20 -9.66 -25.95
CA LEU A 285 25.90 -8.95 -27.02
C LEU A 285 27.34 -8.62 -26.64
N ASP A 286 27.55 -8.12 -25.42
CA ASP A 286 28.86 -7.65 -24.98
C ASP A 286 28.97 -7.56 -23.46
N ILE A 287 30.22 -7.46 -22.97
CA ILE A 287 30.57 -7.05 -21.61
C ILE A 287 31.19 -5.65 -21.70
N GLU A 288 30.51 -4.66 -21.12
CA GLU A 288 31.06 -3.30 -21.07
C GLU A 288 32.25 -3.26 -20.10
N LYS A 289 33.35 -2.67 -20.57
CA LYS A 289 34.58 -2.45 -19.81
C LYS A 289 34.55 -1.16 -19.01
#